data_AF-A0A352CI78-F1
#
_entry.id   AF-A0A352CI78-F1
#
_cell.length_a   1.000
_cell.length_b   1.000
_cell.length_c   1.000
_cell.angle_alpha   90.00
_cell.angle_beta   90.00
_cell.angle_gamma   90.00
#
_symmetry.space_group_name_H-M   'P 1'
#
loop_
_entity.id
_entity.type
_entity.pdbx_description
1 polymer ?
#
loop_
_entity_poly.entity_id
_entity_poly.type
_entity_poly.pdbx_seq_one_letter_code
_entity_poly.pdbx_strand_id
1 'polypeptide(L)'
;MTAALDIKVIRAASSKLAGMDLKGIAFGKYFSDHMLEADYIDGKWQPAVIRPYQPLSLSPSVAALHYGQAIFEGIKAYKDQSGHPFIFRPHDNYIRFNVSAERMQMP
;
A
#
# COMPACT_ATOMS: atom_id res chain seq x y z
N MET A 1 9.82 -4.66 19.02
CA MET A 1 10.09 -5.57 17.88
C MET A 1 8.76 -6.15 17.45
N THR A 2 8.23 -5.74 16.29
CA THR A 2 7.03 -6.35 15.71
C THR A 2 7.42 -7.71 15.13
N ALA A 3 6.74 -8.77 15.56
CA ALA A 3 6.90 -10.08 14.93
C ALA A 3 6.67 -9.94 13.42
N ALA A 4 7.48 -10.61 12.60
CA ALA A 4 7.24 -10.67 11.17
C ALA A 4 5.85 -11.27 10.95
N LEU A 5 4.91 -10.45 10.48
CA LEU A 5 3.59 -10.91 10.10
C LEU A 5 3.77 -11.93 8.96
N ASP A 6 3.13 -13.09 9.08
CA ASP A 6 3.08 -14.07 8.00
C ASP A 6 2.09 -13.56 6.93
N ILE A 7 2.59 -12.68 6.06
CA ILE A 7 1.81 -12.06 4.99
C ILE A 7 1.84 -13.00 3.79
N LYS A 8 0.67 -13.48 3.37
CA LYS A 8 0.53 -14.29 2.16
C LYS A 8 0.95 -13.48 0.93
N VAL A 9 1.86 -14.03 0.11
CA VAL A 9 2.31 -13.41 -1.14
C VAL A 9 1.85 -14.22 -2.35
N ILE A 10 0.97 -13.64 -3.16
CA ILE A 10 0.55 -14.15 -4.46
C ILE A 10 1.40 -13.46 -5.54
N ARG A 11 2.26 -14.23 -6.21
CA ARG A 11 3.19 -13.69 -7.20
C ARG A 11 2.50 -13.34 -8.51
N ALA A 12 2.97 -12.27 -9.15
CA ALA A 12 2.55 -11.92 -10.50
C ALA A 12 3.23 -12.89 -11.49
N ALA A 13 2.56 -13.19 -12.60
CA ALA A 13 3.09 -14.11 -13.61
C ALA A 13 4.37 -13.58 -14.28
N SER A 14 4.47 -12.26 -14.45
CA SER A 14 5.63 -11.58 -15.05
C SER A 14 5.82 -10.21 -14.41
N SER A 15 7.03 -9.67 -14.54
CA SER A 15 7.37 -8.33 -14.04
C SER A 15 7.30 -7.28 -15.15
N LYS A 16 6.72 -6.11 -14.86
CA LYS A 16 6.69 -4.93 -15.74
C LYS A 16 8.04 -4.21 -15.81
N LEU A 17 8.99 -4.54 -14.93
CA LEU A 17 10.28 -3.85 -14.86
C LEU A 17 11.15 -4.15 -16.09
N ALA A 18 11.02 -5.33 -16.69
CA ALA A 18 11.81 -5.73 -17.85
C ALA A 18 11.53 -4.81 -19.04
N GLY A 19 12.56 -4.13 -19.53
CA GLY A 19 12.46 -3.20 -20.65
C GLY A 19 11.93 -1.80 -20.30
N MET A 20 11.72 -1.49 -19.02
CA MET A 20 11.31 -0.15 -18.59
C MET A 20 12.53 0.79 -18.48
N ASP A 21 12.48 1.94 -19.15
CA ASP A 21 13.44 3.02 -18.90
C ASP A 21 13.09 3.73 -17.59
N LEU A 22 14.04 3.74 -16.66
CA LEU A 22 13.88 4.39 -15.35
C LEU A 22 14.25 5.87 -15.37
N LYS A 23 14.71 6.41 -16.51
CA LYS A 23 14.98 7.83 -16.68
C LYS A 23 13.68 8.61 -16.90
N GLY A 24 13.53 9.75 -16.22
CA GLY A 24 12.42 10.67 -16.48
C GLY A 24 11.03 10.13 -16.14
N ILE A 25 10.91 9.16 -15.21
CA ILE A 25 9.61 8.61 -14.81
C ILE A 25 8.72 9.72 -14.25
N ALA A 26 7.54 9.89 -14.87
CA ALA A 26 6.51 10.80 -14.39
C ALA A 26 5.91 10.31 -13.06
N PHE A 27 5.72 11.23 -12.11
CA PHE A 27 5.14 10.93 -10.81
C PHE A 27 3.73 10.34 -10.93
N GLY A 28 3.48 9.21 -10.24
CA GLY A 28 2.15 8.60 -10.12
C GLY A 28 1.58 7.98 -11.40
N LYS A 29 2.40 7.73 -12.43
CA LYS A 29 1.95 7.13 -13.71
C LYS A 29 2.24 5.65 -13.85
N TYR A 30 3.29 5.16 -13.20
CA TYR A 30 3.72 3.77 -13.29
C TYR A 30 3.62 3.11 -11.92
N PHE A 31 3.10 1.88 -11.89
CA PHE A 31 2.84 1.11 -10.67
C PHE A 31 3.57 -0.23 -10.74
N SER A 32 4.00 -0.74 -9.58
CA SER A 32 4.67 -2.03 -9.44
C SER A 32 3.79 -3.22 -9.83
N ASP A 33 4.38 -4.40 -9.80
CA ASP A 33 3.70 -5.66 -10.13
C ASP A 33 2.69 -6.09 -9.07
N HIS A 34 2.88 -5.64 -7.83
CA HIS A 34 2.10 -6.04 -6.66
C HIS A 34 1.51 -4.85 -5.91
N MET A 35 0.49 -5.15 -5.10
CA MET A 35 -0.12 -4.29 -4.09
C MET A 35 -0.38 -5.08 -2.79
N LEU A 36 -0.46 -4.37 -1.66
CA LEU A 36 -0.89 -4.91 -0.37
C LEU A 36 -2.39 -4.64 -0.20
N GLU A 37 -3.14 -5.64 0.26
CA GLU A 37 -4.57 -5.56 0.58
C GLU A 37 -4.82 -6.14 1.97
N ALA A 38 -5.67 -5.48 2.75
CA ALA A 38 -6.12 -5.96 4.06
C ALA A 38 -7.58 -5.53 4.26
N ASP A 39 -8.45 -6.50 4.50
CA ASP A 39 -9.88 -6.25 4.69
C ASP A 39 -10.22 -6.11 6.18
N TYR A 40 -11.21 -5.28 6.47
CA TYR A 40 -11.82 -5.19 7.79
C TYR A 40 -13.29 -5.61 7.67
N ILE A 41 -13.63 -6.75 8.27
CA ILE A 41 -14.93 -7.40 8.14
C ILE A 41 -15.44 -7.72 9.54
N ASP A 42 -16.69 -7.35 9.83
CA ASP A 42 -17.38 -7.65 11.10
C ASP A 42 -16.56 -7.28 12.35
N GLY A 43 -15.93 -6.10 12.32
CA GLY A 43 -15.17 -5.59 13.46
C GLY A 43 -13.76 -6.19 13.61
N LYS A 44 -13.25 -6.89 12.59
CA LYS A 44 -11.94 -7.55 12.65
C LYS A 44 -11.13 -7.39 11.36
N TRP A 45 -9.85 -7.10 11.54
CA TRP A 45 -8.85 -7.17 10.47
C TRP A 45 -8.66 -8.63 10.01
N GLN A 46 -8.73 -8.83 8.71
CA GLN A 46 -8.39 -10.08 8.05
C GLN A 46 -6.88 -10.13 7.77
N PRO A 47 -6.30 -11.33 7.56
CA PRO A 47 -4.89 -11.44 7.19
C PRO A 47 -4.58 -10.64 5.92
N ALA A 48 -3.54 -9.78 6.00
CA ALA A 48 -3.09 -9.02 4.85
C ALA A 48 -2.53 -9.94 3.76
N VAL A 49 -2.69 -9.54 2.50
CA VAL A 49 -2.20 -10.27 1.33
C VAL A 49 -1.45 -9.32 0.42
N ILE A 50 -0.24 -9.71 0.00
CA ILE A 50 0.43 -9.11 -1.14
C ILE A 50 -0.03 -9.89 -2.38
N ARG A 51 -0.60 -9.20 -3.37
CA ARG A 51 -1.11 -9.82 -4.60
C ARG A 51 -0.76 -8.98 -5.83
N PRO A 52 -0.95 -9.48 -7.06
CA PRO A 52 -0.73 -8.68 -8.25
C PRO A 52 -1.48 -7.34 -8.19
N TYR A 53 -1.01 -6.33 -8.91
CA TYR A 53 -1.75 -5.07 -9.02
C TYR A 53 -2.98 -5.27 -9.92
N GLN A 54 -4.18 -4.99 -9.39
CA GLN A 54 -5.44 -5.08 -10.14
C GLN A 54 -6.43 -3.97 -9.72
N PRO A 55 -7.50 -3.72 -10.52
CA PRO A 55 -8.59 -2.85 -10.09
C PRO A 55 -9.25 -3.34 -8.80
N LEU A 56 -9.73 -2.39 -7.99
CA LEU A 56 -10.53 -2.68 -6.80
C LEU A 56 -11.98 -2.96 -7.19
N SER A 57 -12.55 -4.05 -6.69
CA SER A 57 -13.98 -4.33 -6.77
C SER A 57 -14.66 -3.79 -5.52
N LEU A 58 -15.44 -2.71 -5.67
CA LEU A 58 -16.06 -1.99 -4.56
C LEU A 58 -17.58 -1.94 -4.73
N SER A 59 -18.30 -1.99 -3.61
CA SER A 59 -19.73 -1.67 -3.62
C SER A 59 -19.92 -0.24 -4.14
N PRO A 60 -20.87 0.02 -5.05
CA PRO A 60 -21.21 1.38 -5.46
C PRO A 60 -21.61 2.30 -4.31
N SER A 61 -22.05 1.75 -3.18
CA SER A 61 -22.48 2.49 -1.99
C SER A 61 -21.38 2.72 -0.95
N VAL A 62 -20.11 2.37 -1.22
CA VAL A 62 -19.03 2.50 -0.23
C VAL A 62 -18.82 3.97 0.19
N ALA A 63 -18.67 4.20 1.51
CA ALA A 63 -18.55 5.54 2.08
C ALA A 63 -17.40 6.38 1.50
N ALA A 64 -16.33 5.73 1.04
CA ALA A 64 -15.22 6.39 0.35
C ALA A 64 -15.66 7.16 -0.91
N LEU A 65 -16.67 6.65 -1.65
CA LEU A 65 -17.16 7.29 -2.89
C LEU A 65 -18.19 8.39 -2.64
N HIS A 66 -18.98 8.30 -1.56
CA HIS A 66 -20.11 9.20 -1.30
C HIS A 66 -19.79 10.30 -0.28
N TYR A 67 -18.96 9.96 0.71
CA TYR A 67 -18.72 10.80 1.88
C TYR A 67 -17.23 11.09 2.11
N GLY A 68 -16.37 10.66 1.18
CA GLY A 68 -14.93 10.91 1.27
C GLY A 68 -14.27 10.26 2.49
N GLN A 69 -14.83 9.17 3.03
CA GLN A 69 -14.22 8.41 4.11
C GLN A 69 -13.02 7.60 3.58
N ALA A 70 -11.94 8.31 3.28
CA ALA A 70 -10.71 7.78 2.74
C ALA A 70 -9.53 8.62 3.24
N ILE A 71 -8.42 7.93 3.53
CA ILE A 71 -7.15 8.53 3.96
C ILE A 71 -6.01 7.91 3.14
N PHE A 72 -4.90 8.62 3.00
CA PHE A 72 -3.72 8.11 2.30
C PHE A 72 -2.42 8.53 3.00
N GLU A 73 -1.34 7.86 2.66
CA GLU A 73 0.02 8.23 3.09
C GLU A 73 0.97 8.33 1.89
N GLY A 74 2.02 9.12 2.08
CA GLY A 74 3.07 9.36 1.08
C GLY A 74 4.44 9.10 1.68
N ILE A 75 5.06 8.01 1.26
CA ILE A 75 6.40 7.62 1.70
C ILE A 75 7.23 7.08 0.52
N LYS A 76 8.56 7.19 0.63
CA LYS A 76 9.49 6.78 -0.42
C LYS A 76 10.48 5.75 0.11
N ALA A 77 10.70 4.71 -0.69
CA ALA A 77 11.83 3.81 -0.53
C ALA A 77 12.97 4.25 -1.46
N TYR A 78 14.18 4.10 -0.98
CA TYR A 78 15.42 4.48 -1.68
C TYR A 78 16.36 3.28 -1.67
N LYS A 79 17.32 3.27 -2.60
CA LYS A 79 18.46 2.33 -2.55
C LYS A 79 19.68 3.06 -1.99
N ASP A 80 20.39 2.44 -1.07
CA ASP A 80 21.69 2.93 -0.62
C ASP A 80 22.77 2.71 -1.70
N GLN A 81 24.01 3.11 -1.42
CA GLN A 81 25.14 2.93 -2.33
C GLN A 81 25.46 1.46 -2.63
N SER A 82 25.05 0.54 -1.76
CA SER A 82 25.19 -0.90 -1.92
C SER A 82 23.97 -1.55 -2.59
N GLY A 83 22.94 -0.76 -2.92
CA GLY A 83 21.70 -1.22 -3.55
C GLY A 83 20.63 -1.73 -2.56
N HIS A 84 20.87 -1.66 -1.24
CA HIS A 84 19.88 -2.10 -0.26
C HIS A 84 18.73 -1.10 -0.14
N PRO A 85 17.48 -1.59 -0.01
CA PRO A 85 16.34 -0.71 0.18
C PRO A 85 16.33 -0.13 1.60
N PHE A 86 15.99 1.15 1.70
CA PHE A 86 15.68 1.81 2.98
C PHE A 86 14.52 2.77 2.83
N ILE A 87 13.87 3.07 3.96
CA ILE A 87 12.74 4.00 4.03
C ILE A 87 13.07 5.05 5.09
N PHE A 88 12.88 6.33 4.76
CA PHE A 88 13.13 7.42 5.69
C PHE A 88 11.93 7.62 6.62
N ARG A 89 12.17 7.49 7.94
CA ARG A 89 11.20 7.74 9.03
C ARG A 89 9.82 7.09 8.86
N PRO A 90 9.72 5.79 8.52
CA PRO A 90 8.42 5.12 8.29
C PRO A 90 7.47 5.14 9.48
N HIS A 91 8.00 5.17 10.71
CA HIS A 91 7.20 5.21 11.92
C HIS A 91 6.40 6.52 12.06
N ASP A 92 6.90 7.64 11.53
CA ASP A 92 6.17 8.91 11.62
C ASP A 92 4.99 8.95 10.65
N ASN A 93 5.15 8.37 9.45
CA ASN A 93 4.03 8.15 8.54
C ASN A 93 3.00 7.18 9.14
N TYR A 94 3.44 6.12 9.83
CA TYR A 94 2.54 5.21 10.55
C TYR A 94 1.74 5.93 11.63
N ILE A 95 2.39 6.75 12.46
CA ILE A 95 1.71 7.54 13.50
C ILE A 95 0.67 8.48 12.86
N ARG A 96 1.05 9.20 11.80
CA ARG A 96 0.14 10.13 11.11
C ARG A 96 -1.04 9.42 10.46
N PHE A 97 -0.84 8.23 9.88
CA PHE A 97 -1.93 7.44 9.30
C PHE A 97 -2.96 7.02 10.35
N ASN A 98 -2.52 6.60 11.55
CA ASN A 98 -3.44 6.25 12.65
C ASN A 98 -4.22 7.47 13.17
N VAL A 99 -3.57 8.64 13.27
CA VAL A 99 -4.27 9.89 13.64
C VAL A 99 -5.37 10.23 12.61
N SER A 100 -5.09 10.06 11.32
CA SER A 100 -6.09 10.24 10.27
C SER A 100 -7.22 9.20 10.34
N ALA A 101 -6.91 7.94 10.65
CA ALA A 101 -7.90 6.87 10.79
C ALA A 101 -8.87 7.16 11.95
N GLU A 102 -8.35 7.54 13.12
CA GLU A 102 -9.14 7.94 14.28
C GLU A 102 -10.06 9.13 13.94
N ARG A 103 -9.50 10.16 13.28
CA ARG A 103 -10.24 11.36 12.86
C ARG A 103 -11.39 11.02 11.91
N MET A 104 -11.22 10.02 11.06
CA MET A 104 -12.19 9.57 10.06
C MET A 104 -13.08 8.42 10.55
N GLN A 105 -12.96 8.03 11.84
CA GLN A 105 -13.70 6.91 12.43
C GLN A 105 -13.51 5.60 11.63
N MET A 106 -12.27 5.34 11.24
CA MET A 106 -11.82 4.13 10.56
C MET A 106 -11.15 3.17 11.57
N PRO A 107 -11.17 1.85 11.32
CA PRO A 107 -10.57 0.84 12.20
C PRO A 107 -9.04 0.86 12.23
#